data_AF-A0A401TA26-F1
#
_entry.id   AF-A0A401TA26-F1
#
_cell.length_a   1.000
_cell.length_b   1.000
_cell.length_c   1.000
_cell.angle_alpha   90.00
_cell.angle_beta   90.00
_cell.angle_gamma   90.00
#
_symmetry.space_group_name_H-M   'P 1'
#
loop_
_entity.id
_entity.type
_entity.pdbx_description
1 polymer ?
#
loop_
_entity_poly.entity_id
_entity_poly.type
_entity_poly.pdbx_seq_one_letter_code
_entity_poly.pdbx_strand_id
1 'polypeptide(L)'
;VENESNVLQDGSLIDLCGATLLWRTPEGLDKAPTLKQLEVLRQEINAARPQCPVGFNTLAFPSLEQCQVVEEQQPWVYLSCGHVHGYHRWGSRPEAGGSTAGSERECPLCRRVGPYVPLWMGCEAASYLDVGPPSHAFCPCGHVCSAKTVKYWAHIPLPHGTHDFHAACPFCGTWLTGEKGYIKLIYQGPVD
;
A
#
# COMPACT_ATOMS: atom_id res chain seq x y z
N VAL A 1 25.15 -18.26 -21.50
CA VAL A 1 25.25 -18.92 -20.17
C VAL A 1 24.18 -20.01 -20.12
N GLU A 2 24.44 -21.19 -19.53
CA GLU A 2 23.56 -22.38 -19.68
C GLU A 2 22.14 -22.25 -19.08
N ASN A 3 21.81 -21.15 -18.39
CA ASN A 3 20.49 -20.88 -17.81
C ASN A 3 19.85 -19.56 -18.31
N GLU A 4 20.39 -18.96 -19.36
CA GLU A 4 19.79 -17.77 -19.97
C GLU A 4 18.71 -18.19 -20.97
N SER A 5 17.56 -17.53 -20.89
CA SER A 5 16.46 -17.67 -21.84
C SER A 5 15.95 -16.30 -22.24
N ASN A 6 15.59 -16.13 -23.50
CA ASN A 6 14.94 -14.94 -24.02
C ASN A 6 13.40 -15.00 -23.91
N VAL A 7 12.86 -16.04 -23.25
CA VAL A 7 11.42 -16.19 -23.02
C VAL A 7 11.02 -15.43 -21.77
N LEU A 8 10.11 -14.46 -21.92
CA LEU A 8 9.56 -13.70 -20.82
C LEU A 8 8.72 -14.59 -19.88
N GLN A 9 8.95 -14.43 -18.58
CA GLN A 9 8.18 -15.10 -17.52
C GLN A 9 7.15 -14.12 -16.94
N ASP A 10 6.09 -14.63 -16.31
CA ASP A 10 5.11 -13.78 -15.62
C ASP A 10 5.81 -12.86 -14.61
N GLY A 11 5.53 -11.56 -14.68
CA GLY A 11 6.16 -10.58 -13.81
C GLY A 11 7.50 -10.04 -14.30
N SER A 12 7.93 -10.38 -15.52
CA SER A 12 9.16 -9.81 -16.11
C SER A 12 9.04 -8.29 -16.22
N LEU A 13 10.07 -7.58 -15.77
CA LEU A 13 10.16 -6.13 -15.87
C LEU A 13 11.15 -5.76 -16.97
N ILE A 14 10.70 -4.93 -17.91
CA ILE A 14 11.48 -4.51 -19.07
C ILE A 14 11.73 -3.02 -18.93
N ASP A 15 12.98 -2.64 -18.66
CA ASP A 15 13.38 -1.24 -18.62
C ASP A 15 13.70 -0.72 -20.03
N LEU A 16 13.05 0.37 -20.41
CA LEU A 16 13.21 1.09 -21.66
C LEU A 16 13.82 2.48 -21.43
N CYS A 17 14.77 2.59 -20.49
CA CYS A 17 15.53 3.82 -20.20
C CYS A 17 14.63 5.02 -19.84
N GLY A 18 13.70 4.80 -18.91
CA GLY A 18 12.76 5.84 -18.43
C GLY A 18 11.30 5.38 -18.39
N ALA A 19 11.02 4.20 -18.91
CA ALA A 19 9.75 3.51 -18.74
C ALA A 19 10.02 2.05 -18.38
N THR A 20 9.32 1.52 -17.38
CA THR A 20 9.36 0.10 -17.03
C THR A 20 8.06 -0.56 -17.45
N LEU A 21 8.13 -1.57 -18.32
CA LEU A 21 6.98 -2.39 -18.68
C LEU A 21 6.91 -3.60 -17.76
N LEU A 22 5.71 -3.90 -17.26
CA LEU A 22 5.41 -5.16 -16.59
C LEU A 22 4.80 -6.14 -17.60
N TRP A 23 5.51 -7.23 -17.87
CA TRP A 23 4.97 -8.33 -18.66
C TRP A 23 4.19 -9.29 -17.77
N ARG A 24 2.95 -9.59 -18.16
CA ARG A 24 2.10 -10.59 -17.52
C ARG A 24 1.70 -11.66 -18.53
N THR A 25 1.77 -12.90 -18.09
CA THR A 25 1.24 -14.06 -18.82
C THR A 25 -0.29 -14.11 -18.71
N PRO A 26 -0.99 -14.80 -19.63
CA PRO A 26 -2.43 -15.04 -19.50
C PRO A 26 -2.80 -15.66 -18.15
N GLU A 27 -2.07 -16.68 -17.70
CA GLU A 27 -2.32 -17.35 -16.41
C GLU A 27 -2.05 -16.44 -15.21
N GLY A 28 -1.13 -15.49 -15.37
CA GLY A 28 -0.86 -14.43 -14.39
C GLY A 28 -2.02 -13.45 -14.30
N LEU A 29 -2.52 -12.98 -15.43
CA LEU A 29 -3.67 -12.08 -15.51
C LEU A 29 -4.95 -12.73 -14.99
N ASP A 30 -5.16 -14.03 -15.23
CA ASP A 30 -6.30 -14.77 -14.68
C ASP A 30 -6.31 -14.82 -13.14
N LYS A 31 -5.13 -14.72 -12.52
CA LYS A 31 -4.98 -14.65 -11.05
C LYS A 31 -5.08 -13.21 -10.52
N ALA A 32 -4.94 -12.21 -11.40
CA ALA A 32 -5.12 -10.81 -11.03
C ALA A 32 -6.61 -10.53 -10.83
N PRO A 33 -6.98 -9.66 -9.88
CA PRO A 33 -8.35 -9.23 -9.71
C PRO A 33 -8.78 -8.36 -10.88
N THR A 34 -10.03 -8.50 -11.30
CA THR A 34 -10.71 -7.49 -12.12
C THR A 34 -10.95 -6.22 -11.29
N LEU A 35 -11.15 -5.07 -11.95
CA LEU A 35 -11.54 -3.83 -11.26
C LEU A 35 -12.81 -4.00 -10.41
N LYS A 36 -13.77 -4.81 -10.89
CA LYS A 36 -14.97 -5.18 -10.13
C LYS A 36 -14.63 -5.94 -8.85
N GLN A 37 -13.67 -6.87 -8.89
CA GLN A 37 -13.23 -7.59 -7.69
C GLN A 37 -12.48 -6.68 -6.72
N LEU A 38 -11.66 -5.75 -7.19
CA LEU A 38 -11.03 -4.74 -6.33
C LEU A 38 -12.06 -3.87 -5.62
N GLU A 39 -13.12 -3.49 -6.34
CA GLU A 39 -14.23 -2.73 -5.77
C GLU A 39 -15.03 -3.55 -4.74
N VAL A 40 -15.25 -4.85 -4.99
CA VAL A 40 -15.86 -5.75 -3.99
C VAL A 40 -14.99 -5.85 -2.73
N LEU A 41 -13.67 -6.05 -2.87
CA LEU A 41 -12.75 -6.10 -1.72
C LEU A 41 -12.79 -4.79 -0.92
N ARG A 42 -12.86 -3.63 -1.60
CA ARG A 42 -13.02 -2.33 -0.94
C ARG A 42 -14.34 -2.26 -0.15
N GLN A 43 -15.44 -2.68 -0.77
CA GLN A 43 -16.75 -2.70 -0.14
C GLN A 43 -16.79 -3.64 1.07
N GLU A 44 -16.13 -4.80 1.01
CA GLU A 44 -16.02 -5.74 2.12
C GLU A 44 -15.28 -5.12 3.33
N ILE A 45 -14.18 -4.40 3.11
CA ILE A 45 -13.50 -3.66 4.20
C ILE A 45 -14.46 -2.64 4.82
N ASN A 46 -15.14 -1.85 4.01
CA ASN A 46 -16.04 -0.81 4.50
C ASN A 46 -17.25 -1.42 5.24
N ALA A 47 -17.77 -2.55 4.77
CA ALA A 47 -18.86 -3.30 5.39
C ALA A 47 -18.46 -3.90 6.75
N ALA A 48 -17.17 -4.18 6.97
CA ALA A 48 -16.64 -4.55 8.29
C ALA A 48 -16.64 -3.38 9.29
N ARG A 49 -16.97 -2.15 8.83
CA ARG A 49 -17.09 -0.93 9.63
C ARG A 49 -15.88 -0.72 10.58
N PRO A 50 -14.66 -0.65 10.04
CA PRO A 50 -13.47 -0.42 10.86
C PRO A 50 -13.62 0.89 11.65
N GLN A 51 -13.27 0.87 12.93
CA GLN A 51 -13.42 2.04 13.81
C GLN A 51 -12.09 2.77 14.00
N CYS A 52 -12.15 4.10 14.10
CA CYS A 52 -11.04 4.88 14.64
C CYS A 52 -11.02 4.73 16.18
N PRO A 53 -9.98 4.14 16.78
CA PRO A 53 -9.98 3.87 18.23
C PRO A 53 -10.01 5.11 19.12
N VAL A 54 -9.69 6.29 18.59
CA VAL A 54 -9.70 7.55 19.36
C VAL A 54 -10.80 8.51 18.88
N GLY A 55 -11.11 8.50 17.58
CA GLY A 55 -12.14 9.36 17.00
C GLY A 55 -13.56 8.80 17.11
N PHE A 56 -13.69 7.49 17.41
CA PHE A 56 -14.97 6.76 17.47
C PHE A 56 -15.83 6.90 16.21
N ASN A 57 -15.21 7.25 15.08
CA ASN A 57 -15.83 7.32 13.77
C ASN A 57 -15.53 6.04 12.98
N THR A 58 -16.51 5.61 12.19
CA THR A 58 -16.31 4.52 11.23
C THR A 58 -15.46 5.04 10.08
N LEU A 59 -14.49 4.22 9.66
CA LEU A 59 -13.58 4.49 8.56
C LEU A 59 -14.08 3.82 7.28
N ALA A 60 -13.82 4.45 6.14
CA ALA A 60 -14.22 3.95 4.84
C ALA A 60 -13.19 4.34 3.79
N PHE A 61 -12.75 3.36 2.98
CA PHE A 61 -11.94 3.63 1.80
C PHE A 61 -12.77 4.35 0.73
N PRO A 62 -12.22 5.40 0.09
CA PRO A 62 -12.86 6.10 -1.03
C PRO A 62 -12.98 5.19 -2.25
N SER A 63 -13.85 5.55 -3.20
CA SER A 63 -13.96 4.85 -4.48
C SER A 63 -12.60 4.78 -5.20
N LEU A 64 -12.36 3.69 -5.95
CA LEU A 64 -11.18 3.56 -6.81
C LEU A 64 -11.09 4.66 -7.88
N GLU A 65 -12.21 5.32 -8.20
CA GLU A 65 -12.25 6.45 -9.13
C GLU A 65 -11.76 7.77 -8.50
N GLN A 66 -11.63 7.82 -7.16
CA GLN A 66 -11.31 9.02 -6.37
C GLN A 66 -9.92 8.92 -5.72
N CYS A 67 -8.90 8.49 -6.48
CA CYS A 67 -7.55 8.18 -5.96
C CYS A 67 -6.67 9.38 -5.53
N GLN A 68 -7.19 10.61 -5.45
CA GLN A 68 -6.33 11.80 -5.23
C GLN A 68 -6.84 12.81 -4.20
N VAL A 69 -8.02 12.60 -3.63
CA VAL A 69 -8.59 13.50 -2.61
C VAL A 69 -8.77 12.73 -1.33
N VAL A 70 -8.19 13.24 -0.24
CA VAL A 70 -8.36 12.62 1.07
C VAL A 70 -9.77 12.92 1.59
N GLU A 71 -10.54 11.87 1.85
CA GLU A 71 -11.86 11.99 2.46
C GLU A 71 -11.79 11.98 4.00
N GLU A 72 -12.80 12.56 4.65
CA GLU A 72 -12.84 12.66 6.12
C GLU A 72 -12.80 11.29 6.81
N GLN A 73 -13.47 10.28 6.24
CA GLN A 73 -13.54 8.93 6.79
C GLN A 73 -12.39 8.02 6.30
N GLN A 74 -11.48 8.53 5.48
CA GLN A 74 -10.42 7.72 4.91
C GLN A 74 -9.53 7.13 6.00
N PRO A 75 -9.18 5.83 5.92
CA PRO A 75 -8.22 5.23 6.83
C PRO A 75 -6.82 5.82 6.67
N TRP A 76 -6.14 6.02 7.78
CA TRP A 76 -4.74 6.41 7.89
C TRP A 76 -4.00 5.38 8.74
N VAL A 77 -2.70 5.23 8.53
CA VAL A 77 -1.89 4.22 9.21
C VAL A 77 -0.64 4.82 9.82
N TYR A 78 -0.27 4.31 11.00
CA TYR A 78 1.07 4.48 11.56
C TYR A 78 1.99 3.40 11.00
N LEU A 79 2.81 3.73 10.00
CA LEU A 79 3.59 2.74 9.25
C LEU A 79 4.63 2.00 10.10
N SER A 80 5.04 2.57 11.23
CA SER A 80 5.94 1.88 12.15
C SER A 80 5.28 0.70 12.87
N CYS A 81 3.95 0.63 12.98
CA CYS A 81 3.25 -0.43 13.74
C CYS A 81 2.04 -1.06 13.05
N GLY A 82 1.52 -0.46 11.98
CA GLY A 82 0.37 -0.98 11.23
C GLY A 82 -1.00 -0.62 11.79
N HIS A 83 -1.10 0.05 12.95
CA HIS A 83 -2.38 0.48 13.50
C HIS A 83 -3.07 1.50 12.60
N VAL A 84 -4.34 1.24 12.30
CA VAL A 84 -5.18 2.06 11.43
C VAL A 84 -6.09 2.97 12.25
N HIS A 85 -6.17 4.24 11.84
CA HIS A 85 -6.91 5.33 12.48
C HIS A 85 -7.62 6.19 11.43
N GLY A 86 -8.52 7.06 11.86
CA GLY A 86 -8.96 8.20 11.05
C GLY A 86 -7.97 9.36 11.13
N TYR A 87 -7.98 10.25 10.15
CA TYR A 87 -7.13 11.44 10.19
C TYR A 87 -7.30 12.23 11.49
N HIS A 88 -6.19 12.73 12.02
CA HIS A 88 -6.19 13.66 13.14
C HIS A 88 -5.00 14.60 13.01
N ARG A 89 -4.98 15.69 13.80
CA ARG A 89 -3.92 16.71 13.76
C ARG A 89 -2.98 16.69 14.97
N TRP A 90 -3.37 16.01 16.05
CA TRP A 90 -2.58 15.95 17.27
C TRP A 90 -1.42 14.95 17.15
N GLY A 91 -0.49 15.00 18.10
CA GLY A 91 0.68 14.11 18.12
C GLY A 91 1.74 14.39 17.04
N SER A 92 1.61 15.49 16.29
CA SER A 92 2.64 15.97 15.35
C SER A 92 3.78 16.62 16.15
N ARG A 93 5.03 16.19 15.96
CA ARG A 93 6.18 16.84 16.62
C ARG A 93 6.46 18.19 15.95
N PRO A 94 6.65 19.29 16.72
CA PRO A 94 6.75 20.65 16.19
C PRO A 94 7.99 20.93 15.32
N GLU A 95 8.98 20.03 15.30
CA GLU A 95 10.19 20.19 14.49
C GLU A 95 9.99 19.83 13.00
N ALA A 96 8.89 19.15 12.66
CA ALA A 96 8.48 18.93 11.27
C ALA A 96 7.49 20.03 10.87
N GLY A 97 7.99 21.06 10.17
CA GLY A 97 7.17 22.16 9.67
C GLY A 97 5.96 21.67 8.87
N GLY A 98 4.76 21.90 9.42
CA GLY A 98 3.47 21.67 8.76
C GLY A 98 2.87 20.27 8.94
N SER A 99 1.54 20.24 9.09
CA SER A 99 0.71 19.04 9.22
C SER A 99 0.56 18.28 7.89
N THR A 100 1.66 17.82 7.31
CA THR A 100 1.70 17.11 6.03
C THR A 100 1.65 15.59 6.24
N ALA A 101 1.13 14.87 5.23
CA ALA A 101 1.18 13.41 5.20
C ALA A 101 2.64 12.94 5.22
N GLY A 102 2.94 11.90 6.00
CA GLY A 102 4.32 11.41 6.19
C GLY A 102 5.06 12.05 7.38
N SER A 103 4.46 13.01 8.09
CA SER A 103 4.99 13.51 9.36
C SER A 103 5.10 12.37 10.39
N GLU A 104 6.16 12.43 11.21
CA GLU A 104 6.32 11.49 12.33
C GLU A 104 5.28 11.76 13.41
N ARG A 105 4.59 10.70 13.83
CA ARG A 105 3.60 10.75 14.90
C ARG A 105 3.70 9.54 15.82
N GLU A 106 3.32 9.75 17.07
CA GLU A 106 3.24 8.70 18.06
C GLU A 106 1.89 7.98 17.97
N CYS A 107 1.91 6.66 17.75
CA CYS A 107 0.70 5.86 17.76
C CYS A 107 0.10 5.81 19.18
N PRO A 108 -1.18 6.17 19.39
CA PRO A 108 -1.77 6.20 20.72
C PRO A 108 -2.02 4.82 21.32
N LEU A 109 -2.06 3.77 20.49
CA LEU A 109 -2.28 2.40 20.98
C LEU A 109 -1.00 1.76 21.51
N CYS A 110 0.15 2.02 20.88
CA CYS A 110 1.40 1.31 21.19
C CYS A 110 2.61 2.21 21.40
N ARG A 111 2.44 3.53 21.36
CA ARG A 111 3.47 4.56 21.58
C ARG A 111 4.63 4.55 20.58
N ARG A 112 4.58 3.73 19.52
CA ARG A 112 5.62 3.72 18.49
C ARG A 112 5.52 4.98 17.62
N VAL A 113 6.65 5.64 17.39
CA VAL A 113 6.75 6.84 16.55
C VAL A 113 7.09 6.44 15.11
N GLY A 114 6.49 7.15 14.15
CA GLY A 114 6.96 7.19 12.77
C GLY A 114 5.90 7.69 11.79
N PRO A 115 6.06 7.41 10.49
CA PRO A 115 5.25 8.05 9.46
C PRO A 115 3.75 7.75 9.61
N TYR A 116 2.95 8.81 9.52
CA TYR A 116 1.49 8.75 9.51
C TYR A 116 0.95 9.19 8.15
N VAL A 117 0.31 8.26 7.42
CA VAL A 117 -0.09 8.46 6.01
C VAL A 117 -1.51 7.97 5.73
N PRO A 118 -2.21 8.55 4.74
CA PRO A 118 -3.47 7.99 4.25
C PRO A 118 -3.24 6.63 3.59
N LEU A 119 -4.25 5.76 3.68
CA LEU A 119 -4.28 4.49 2.97
C LEU A 119 -5.06 4.59 1.67
N TRP A 120 -4.55 3.97 0.61
CA TRP A 120 -5.17 3.96 -0.72
C TRP A 120 -5.23 2.52 -1.24
N MET A 121 -6.36 2.10 -1.81
CA MET A 121 -6.40 0.81 -2.52
C MET A 121 -5.52 0.90 -3.77
N GLY A 122 -4.68 -0.11 -4.03
CA GLY A 122 -3.94 -0.19 -5.28
C GLY A 122 -4.91 -0.31 -6.46
N CYS A 123 -4.85 0.61 -7.42
CA CYS A 123 -5.81 0.72 -8.53
C CYS A 123 -5.44 -0.13 -9.76
N GLU A 124 -4.15 -0.42 -9.97
CA GLU A 124 -3.67 -1.19 -11.14
C GLU A 124 -3.81 -2.70 -10.90
N ALA A 125 -4.88 -3.29 -11.46
CA ALA A 125 -5.17 -4.71 -11.38
C ALA A 125 -4.00 -5.60 -11.80
N ALA A 126 -3.28 -5.23 -12.87
CA ALA A 126 -2.16 -6.02 -13.38
C ALA A 126 -0.93 -6.02 -12.45
N SER A 127 -0.95 -5.25 -11.35
CA SER A 127 0.09 -5.31 -10.32
C SER A 127 -0.19 -6.35 -9.23
N TYR A 128 -1.40 -6.88 -9.15
CA TYR A 128 -1.76 -7.89 -8.15
C TYR A 128 -1.39 -9.30 -8.58
N LEU A 129 -1.08 -10.15 -7.59
CA LEU A 129 -0.76 -11.57 -7.78
C LEU A 129 -1.86 -12.54 -7.30
N ASP A 130 -2.89 -12.00 -6.67
CA ASP A 130 -4.06 -12.71 -6.18
C ASP A 130 -5.19 -11.72 -5.85
N VAL A 131 -6.37 -12.27 -5.55
CA VAL A 131 -7.56 -11.55 -5.04
C VAL A 131 -7.62 -11.67 -3.51
N GLY A 132 -6.46 -11.67 -2.85
CA GLY A 132 -6.36 -11.82 -1.40
C GLY A 132 -6.84 -10.59 -0.64
N PRO A 133 -7.12 -10.70 0.67
CA PRO A 133 -7.63 -9.59 1.46
C PRO A 133 -6.61 -8.44 1.52
N PRO A 134 -7.05 -7.17 1.36
CA PRO A 134 -6.25 -5.94 1.43
C PRO A 134 -5.77 -5.67 2.86
N SER A 135 -4.77 -6.45 3.27
CA SER A 135 -4.33 -6.60 4.66
C SER A 135 -2.97 -5.97 4.94
N HIS A 136 -2.28 -5.50 3.91
CA HIS A 136 -0.94 -4.93 4.01
C HIS A 136 -0.85 -3.64 3.19
N ALA A 137 0.05 -2.76 3.60
CA ALA A 137 0.35 -1.53 2.87
C ALA A 137 1.85 -1.41 2.58
N PHE A 138 2.20 -0.85 1.42
CA PHE A 138 3.56 -0.45 1.09
C PHE A 138 4.02 0.74 1.93
N CYS A 139 5.28 0.72 2.34
CA CYS A 139 5.92 1.80 3.08
C CYS A 139 6.90 2.55 2.17
N PRO A 140 6.85 3.88 2.05
CA PRO A 140 6.09 4.81 2.90
C PRO A 140 4.74 5.26 2.31
N CYS A 141 4.34 4.79 1.13
CA CYS A 141 3.25 5.42 0.38
C CYS A 141 1.83 5.08 0.86
N GLY A 142 1.63 4.01 1.65
CA GLY A 142 0.32 3.64 2.17
C GLY A 142 -0.60 2.93 1.16
N HIS A 143 -0.10 2.51 -0.01
CA HIS A 143 -0.90 1.71 -0.95
C HIS A 143 -1.16 0.32 -0.41
N VAL A 144 -2.43 -0.05 -0.35
CA VAL A 144 -2.97 -1.26 0.24
C VAL A 144 -3.19 -2.32 -0.83
N CYS A 145 -2.74 -3.54 -0.53
CA CYS A 145 -3.05 -4.73 -1.30
C CYS A 145 -2.87 -6.00 -0.45
N SER A 146 -2.86 -7.17 -1.10
CA SER A 146 -2.73 -8.45 -0.41
C SER A 146 -1.33 -8.68 0.14
N ALA A 147 -1.24 -9.57 1.15
CA ALA A 147 0.04 -10.00 1.72
C ALA A 147 1.00 -10.59 0.66
N LYS A 148 0.46 -11.34 -0.30
CA LYS A 148 1.24 -11.95 -1.39
C LYS A 148 1.82 -10.89 -2.31
N THR A 149 0.99 -9.91 -2.68
CA THR A 149 1.38 -8.83 -3.59
C THR A 149 2.46 -7.95 -2.97
N VAL A 150 2.31 -7.49 -1.72
CA VAL A 150 3.37 -6.67 -1.07
C VAL A 150 4.69 -7.42 -0.93
N LYS A 151 4.63 -8.70 -0.57
CA LYS A 151 5.83 -9.53 -0.40
C LYS A 151 6.57 -9.71 -1.70
N TYR A 152 5.86 -9.97 -2.80
CA TYR A 152 6.48 -10.10 -4.10
C TYR A 152 7.21 -8.83 -4.49
N TRP A 153 6.50 -7.70 -4.56
CA TRP A 153 7.07 -6.44 -5.05
C TRP A 153 8.18 -5.88 -4.16
N ALA A 154 8.15 -6.15 -2.85
CA ALA A 154 9.24 -5.78 -1.96
C ALA A 154 10.55 -6.54 -2.20
N HIS A 155 10.50 -7.69 -2.88
CA HIS A 155 11.68 -8.49 -3.25
C HIS A 155 12.07 -8.32 -4.72
N ILE A 156 11.37 -7.48 -5.50
CA ILE A 156 11.74 -7.19 -6.88
C ILE A 156 12.57 -5.91 -6.93
N PRO A 157 13.90 -6.01 -7.07
CA PRO A 157 14.75 -4.84 -7.23
C PRO A 157 14.52 -4.18 -8.60
N LEU A 158 14.29 -2.88 -8.62
CA LEU A 158 14.30 -2.06 -9.83
C LEU A 158 15.62 -1.28 -9.92
N PRO A 159 16.20 -1.11 -11.11
CA PRO A 159 17.37 -0.25 -11.31
C PRO A 159 17.12 1.16 -10.79
N HIS A 160 18.09 1.69 -10.03
CA HIS A 160 18.12 3.05 -9.51
C HIS A 160 19.47 3.70 -9.81
N GLY A 161 19.48 4.66 -10.72
CA GLY A 161 20.72 5.27 -11.20
C GLY A 161 21.62 4.26 -11.91
N THR A 162 22.94 4.43 -11.81
CA THR A 162 23.90 3.60 -12.55
C THR A 162 24.35 2.33 -11.82
N HIS A 163 24.14 2.24 -10.50
CA HIS A 163 24.73 1.18 -9.67
C HIS A 163 23.85 0.67 -8.53
N ASP A 164 22.61 1.13 -8.40
CA ASP A 164 21.78 0.81 -7.24
C ASP A 164 20.47 0.11 -7.66
N PHE A 165 19.88 -0.63 -6.74
CA PHE A 165 18.67 -1.41 -6.97
C PHE A 165 17.73 -1.26 -5.78
N HIS A 166 16.54 -0.74 -6.02
CA HIS A 166 15.55 -0.50 -4.98
C HIS A 166 14.19 -1.05 -5.38
N ALA A 167 13.50 -1.69 -4.45
CA ALA A 167 12.10 -2.05 -4.66
C ALA A 167 11.23 -0.79 -4.65
N ALA A 168 10.17 -0.77 -5.45
CA ALA A 168 9.21 0.32 -5.51
C ALA A 168 7.78 -0.20 -5.37
N CYS A 169 6.88 0.65 -4.88
CA CYS A 169 5.45 0.41 -4.95
C CYS A 169 5.02 0.35 -6.42
N PRO A 170 4.41 -0.75 -6.90
CA PRO A 170 4.02 -0.89 -8.30
C PRO A 170 2.87 0.05 -8.70
N PHE A 171 2.14 0.60 -7.73
CA PHE A 171 0.98 1.46 -7.97
C PHE A 171 1.34 2.94 -8.16
N CYS A 172 2.45 3.40 -7.57
CA CYS A 172 2.81 4.82 -7.58
C CYS A 172 4.29 5.11 -7.82
N GLY A 173 5.12 4.08 -7.97
CA GLY A 173 6.56 4.21 -8.22
C GLY A 173 7.38 4.71 -7.03
N THR A 174 6.77 4.94 -5.86
CA THR A 174 7.52 5.36 -4.66
C THR A 174 8.45 4.25 -4.20
N TRP A 175 9.73 4.59 -3.97
CA TRP A 175 10.72 3.69 -3.41
C TRP A 175 10.30 3.16 -2.05
N LEU A 176 10.43 1.85 -1.85
CA LEU A 176 10.08 1.21 -0.61
C LEU A 176 11.17 1.45 0.43
N THR A 177 10.74 1.69 1.68
CA THR A 177 11.64 2.01 2.80
C THR A 177 11.41 1.08 3.98
N GLY A 178 12.42 1.00 4.87
CA GLY A 178 12.42 0.11 6.02
C GLY A 178 12.80 -1.32 5.66
N GLU A 179 12.95 -2.18 6.68
CA GLU A 179 13.50 -3.53 6.53
C GLU A 179 12.72 -4.41 5.53
N LYS A 180 11.39 -4.24 5.47
CA LYS A 180 10.51 -5.05 4.61
C LYS A 180 9.91 -4.30 3.43
N GLY A 181 9.90 -2.97 3.44
CA GLY A 181 9.17 -2.18 2.44
C GLY A 181 7.63 -2.21 2.54
N TYR A 182 7.06 -2.93 3.50
CA TYR A 182 5.61 -3.03 3.74
C TYR A 182 5.29 -3.31 5.21
N ILE A 183 4.03 -3.10 5.58
CA ILE A 183 3.50 -3.32 6.94
C ILE A 183 2.16 -4.06 6.88
N LYS A 184 1.88 -4.91 7.87
CA LYS A 184 0.54 -5.51 8.06
C LYS A 184 -0.37 -4.49 8.73
N LEU A 185 -1.58 -4.32 8.21
CA LEU A 185 -2.58 -3.40 8.76
C LEU A 185 -3.33 -4.04 9.93
N ILE A 186 -3.60 -3.22 10.94
CA ILE A 186 -4.32 -3.59 12.16
C ILE A 186 -5.50 -2.63 12.30
N TYR A 187 -6.66 -3.07 11.79
CA TYR A 187 -7.93 -2.37 11.96
C TYR A 187 -8.53 -2.66 13.33
N GLN A 188 -9.26 -1.69 13.89
CA GLN A 188 -10.13 -1.93 15.04
C GLN A 188 -11.53 -2.26 14.55
N GLY A 189 -12.14 -3.29 15.14
CA GLY A 189 -13.53 -3.65 14.87
C GLY A 189 -14.53 -2.72 15.56
N PRO A 190 -15.83 -2.93 15.33
CA PRO A 190 -16.88 -2.32 16.15
C PRO A 190 -16.64 -2.59 17.64
N VAL A 191 -16.92 -1.60 18.48
CA VAL A 191 -17.04 -1.82 19.93
C VAL A 191 -18.45 -2.34 20.16
N ASP A 192 -18.56 -3.53 20.76
CA ASP A 192 -19.85 -4.17 21.11
C ASP A 192 -20.69 -3.31 22.08
#